data_AF-A0A6P7G6E1-F1
#
_entry.id   AF-A0A6P7G6E1-F1
#
_cell.length_a   1.000
_cell.length_b   1.000
_cell.length_c   1.000
_cell.angle_alpha   90.00
_cell.angle_beta   90.00
_cell.angle_gamma   90.00
#
_symmetry.space_group_name_H-M   'P 1'
#
loop_
_entity.id
_entity.type
_entity.pdbx_description
1 polymer ?
#
loop_
_entity_poly.entity_id
_entity_poly.type
_entity_poly.pdbx_seq_one_letter_code
_entity_poly.pdbx_strand_id
1 'polypeptide(L)'
;MDEDISENMSEPEIEEDESRSKRFRLPRKATIEYTKKLCAKEERIATVKKITFILQKIDSDRSITDKKLLNQYKDIVEEIRERWRKREEAKKRLEELEDPEDVIDNKCHILAQAIAQSQY
;
A
#
# COMPACT_ATOMS: atom_id res chain seq x y z
N MET A 1 67.70 4.56 0.78
CA MET A 1 66.86 5.01 1.90
C MET A 1 65.43 4.95 1.38
N ASP A 2 64.90 3.79 1.01
CA ASP A 2 64.73 2.57 1.83
C ASP A 2 64.07 2.92 3.15
N GLU A 3 62.75 2.70 3.21
CA GLU A 3 62.11 2.02 4.33
C GLU A 3 60.71 1.58 3.88
N ASP A 4 60.65 0.32 3.47
CA ASP A 4 59.44 -0.49 3.39
C ASP A 4 58.77 -0.56 4.77
N ILE A 5 57.48 -0.22 4.84
CA ILE A 5 56.62 -0.66 5.95
C ILE A 5 55.52 -1.52 5.34
N SER A 6 55.83 -2.81 5.32
CA SER A 6 54.87 -3.89 5.15
C SER A 6 54.02 -4.01 6.42
N GLU A 7 52.84 -3.42 6.43
CA GLU A 7 51.81 -3.77 7.42
C GLU A 7 50.84 -4.79 6.83
N ASN A 8 51.20 -6.03 7.13
CA ASN A 8 50.42 -7.25 7.04
C ASN A 8 49.15 -7.12 7.90
N MET A 9 48.06 -6.60 7.30
CA MET A 9 46.74 -6.62 7.90
C MET A 9 46.02 -7.88 7.44
N SER A 10 46.06 -8.87 8.32
CA SER A 10 45.32 -10.12 8.31
C SER A 10 43.90 -9.97 7.77
N GLU A 11 43.61 -10.73 6.72
CA GLU A 11 42.27 -10.96 6.18
C GLU A 11 41.31 -11.39 7.30
N PRO A 12 40.12 -10.77 7.41
CA PRO A 12 39.06 -11.34 8.22
C PRO A 12 38.56 -12.60 7.51
N GLU A 13 38.76 -13.75 8.17
CA GLU A 13 38.10 -15.02 7.83
C GLU A 13 36.59 -14.77 7.72
N ILE A 14 36.09 -14.75 6.49
CA ILE A 14 34.67 -14.82 6.22
C ILE A 14 34.28 -16.24 6.59
N GLU A 15 33.76 -16.42 7.82
CA GLU A 15 33.00 -17.62 8.17
C GLU A 15 31.87 -17.75 7.15
N GLU A 16 32.08 -18.65 6.18
CA GLU A 16 31.04 -19.12 5.29
C GLU A 16 30.00 -19.83 6.15
N ASP A 17 28.98 -19.09 6.57
CA ASP A 17 27.79 -19.65 7.18
C ASP A 17 27.13 -20.58 6.15
N GLU A 18 27.47 -21.87 6.26
CA GLU A 18 26.82 -23.02 5.64
C GLU A 18 25.37 -23.18 6.12
N SER A 19 24.60 -22.09 6.14
CA SER A 19 23.16 -22.17 5.93
C SER A 19 22.91 -22.48 4.45
N ARG A 20 23.33 -23.70 4.05
CA ARG A 20 22.64 -24.49 3.03
C ARG A 20 21.20 -24.57 3.50
N SER A 21 20.42 -23.53 3.13
CA SER A 21 18.99 -23.59 2.99
C SER A 21 18.76 -24.86 2.22
N LYS A 22 18.39 -25.92 2.94
CA LYS A 22 17.99 -27.18 2.36
C LYS A 22 16.92 -26.76 1.38
N ARG A 23 17.27 -26.74 0.08
CA ARG A 23 16.34 -26.52 -1.00
C ARG A 23 15.44 -27.73 -0.91
N PHE A 24 14.43 -27.64 -0.04
CA PHE A 24 13.37 -28.63 0.08
C PHE A 24 12.72 -28.62 -1.29
N ARG A 25 13.21 -29.51 -2.17
CA ARG A 25 12.63 -29.71 -3.48
C ARG A 25 11.26 -30.28 -3.17
N LEU A 26 10.28 -29.39 -3.16
CA LEU A 26 8.89 -29.77 -3.01
C LEU A 26 8.60 -30.87 -4.04
N PRO A 27 7.90 -31.94 -3.64
CA PRO A 27 7.57 -33.02 -4.56
C PRO A 27 6.92 -32.42 -5.81
N ARG A 28 7.25 -32.95 -7.00
CA ARG A 28 6.90 -32.35 -8.30
C ARG A 28 5.40 -32.03 -8.44
N LYS A 29 4.54 -32.79 -7.75
CA LYS A 29 3.09 -32.54 -7.68
C LYS A 29 2.76 -31.26 -6.89
N ALA A 30 3.40 -31.05 -5.74
CA ALA A 30 3.24 -29.85 -4.92
C ALA A 30 3.77 -28.59 -5.63
N THR A 31 4.87 -28.68 -6.38
CA THR A 31 5.34 -27.52 -7.18
C THR A 31 4.37 -27.18 -8.30
N ILE A 32 3.82 -28.16 -9.03
CA ILE A 32 2.83 -27.91 -10.10
C ILE A 32 1.53 -27.31 -9.55
N GLU A 33 1.03 -27.79 -8.41
CA GLU A 33 -0.16 -27.21 -7.78
C GLU A 33 0.10 -25.79 -7.28
N TYR A 34 1.26 -25.55 -6.70
CA TYR A 34 1.67 -24.22 -6.25
C TYR A 34 1.82 -23.25 -7.42
N THR A 35 2.46 -23.64 -8.52
CA THR A 35 2.60 -22.78 -9.71
C THR A 35 1.25 -22.47 -10.34
N LYS A 36 0.34 -23.45 -10.45
CA LYS A 36 -1.03 -23.21 -10.94
C LYS A 36 -1.79 -22.21 -10.06
N LYS A 37 -1.69 -22.34 -8.73
CA LYS A 37 -2.32 -21.40 -7.77
C LYS A 37 -1.72 -20.00 -7.90
N LEU A 38 -0.40 -19.88 -8.10
CA LEU A 38 0.26 -18.60 -8.35
C LEU A 38 -0.22 -17.97 -9.65
N CYS A 39 -0.24 -18.71 -10.76
CA CYS A 39 -0.72 -18.18 -12.04
C CYS A 39 -2.17 -17.69 -11.93
N ALA A 40 -3.06 -18.45 -11.30
CA ALA A 40 -4.45 -18.03 -11.09
C ALA A 40 -4.55 -16.74 -10.24
N LYS A 41 -3.69 -16.59 -9.23
CA LYS A 41 -3.61 -15.38 -8.42
C LYS A 41 -3.10 -14.19 -9.24
N GLU A 42 -2.07 -14.38 -10.06
CA GLU A 42 -1.51 -13.36 -10.94
C GLU A 42 -2.51 -12.90 -11.99
N GLU A 43 -3.26 -13.83 -12.59
CA GLU A 43 -4.36 -13.53 -13.53
C GLU A 43 -5.45 -12.69 -12.87
N ARG A 44 -5.86 -13.04 -11.65
CA ARG A 44 -6.83 -12.24 -10.90
C ARG A 44 -6.28 -10.84 -10.62
N ILE A 45 -5.03 -10.71 -10.19
CA ILE A 45 -4.39 -9.41 -9.94
C ILE A 45 -4.33 -8.58 -11.23
N ALA A 46 -3.94 -9.19 -12.35
CA ALA A 46 -3.89 -8.53 -13.66
C ALA A 46 -5.28 -8.04 -14.07
N THR A 47 -6.31 -8.84 -13.84
CA THR A 47 -7.71 -8.48 -14.11
C THR A 47 -8.14 -7.29 -13.25
N VAL A 48 -7.87 -7.32 -11.95
CA VAL A 48 -8.16 -6.21 -11.02
C VAL A 48 -7.43 -4.93 -11.46
N LYS A 49 -6.14 -5.02 -11.81
CA LYS A 49 -5.34 -3.88 -12.30
C LYS A 49 -5.94 -3.30 -13.59
N LYS A 50 -6.31 -4.16 -14.55
CA LYS A 50 -6.91 -3.74 -15.81
C LYS A 50 -8.24 -3.02 -15.60
N ILE A 51 -9.12 -3.58 -14.77
CA ILE A 51 -10.41 -2.97 -14.43
C ILE A 51 -10.21 -1.64 -13.69
N THR A 52 -9.27 -1.60 -12.74
CA THR A 52 -8.91 -0.36 -12.02
C THR A 52 -8.48 0.73 -13.00
N PHE A 53 -7.60 0.39 -13.95
CA PHE A 53 -7.14 1.34 -14.97
C PHE A 53 -8.29 1.86 -15.85
N ILE A 54 -9.25 1.00 -16.22
CA ILE A 54 -10.43 1.41 -16.96
C ILE A 54 -11.34 2.33 -16.13
N LEU A 55 -11.55 2.01 -14.85
CA LEU A 55 -12.40 2.81 -13.95
C LEU A 55 -11.79 4.19 -13.66
N GLN A 56 -10.47 4.32 -13.70
CA GLN A 56 -9.77 5.61 -13.56
C GLN A 56 -9.93 6.52 -14.78
N LYS A 57 -10.29 5.97 -15.95
CA LYS A 57 -10.65 6.79 -17.11
C LYS A 57 -12.00 7.47 -16.88
N ILE A 58 -12.16 8.66 -17.47
CA ILE A 58 -13.44 9.37 -17.53
C ILE A 58 -14.45 8.50 -18.29
N ASP A 59 -15.70 8.51 -17.84
CA ASP A 59 -16.78 7.68 -18.41
C ASP A 59 -17.00 7.90 -19.92
N SER A 60 -16.77 9.12 -20.41
CA SER A 60 -16.87 9.51 -21.83
C SER A 60 -15.81 8.84 -22.70
N ASP A 61 -14.62 8.60 -22.15
CA ASP A 61 -13.43 8.18 -22.90
C ASP A 61 -13.27 6.65 -22.89
N ARG A 62 -14.18 5.93 -22.21
CA ARG A 62 -14.18 4.47 -22.18
C ARG A 62 -14.65 3.92 -23.52
N SER A 63 -13.79 3.12 -24.14
CA SER A 63 -14.11 2.33 -25.33
C SER A 63 -15.31 1.40 -25.08
N ILE A 64 -16.01 1.02 -26.15
CA ILE A 64 -17.11 0.04 -26.10
C ILE A 64 -16.60 -1.29 -25.51
N THR A 65 -15.36 -1.68 -25.82
CA THR A 65 -14.72 -2.88 -25.27
C THR A 65 -14.54 -2.77 -23.76
N ASP A 66 -14.17 -1.59 -23.26
CA ASP A 66 -13.97 -1.33 -21.84
C ASP A 66 -15.31 -1.44 -21.10
N LYS A 67 -16.38 -0.87 -21.65
CA LYS A 67 -17.74 -0.98 -21.10
C LYS A 67 -18.23 -2.43 -21.03
N LYS A 68 -17.97 -3.23 -22.08
CA LYS A 68 -18.27 -4.67 -22.09
C LYS A 68 -17.48 -5.41 -21.01
N LEU A 69 -16.20 -5.10 -20.86
CA LEU A 69 -15.34 -5.72 -19.84
C LEU A 69 -15.82 -5.39 -18.43
N LEU A 70 -16.18 -4.13 -18.15
CA LEU A 70 -16.77 -3.74 -16.86
C LEU A 70 -18.06 -4.50 -16.56
N ASN A 71 -18.91 -4.71 -17.58
CA ASN A 71 -20.14 -5.47 -17.44
C ASN A 71 -19.92 -6.98 -17.23
N GLN A 72 -18.82 -7.53 -17.76
CA GLN A 72 -18.45 -8.94 -17.56
C GLN A 72 -17.94 -9.19 -16.14
N TYR A 73 -17.22 -8.23 -15.57
CA TYR A 73 -16.56 -8.36 -14.26
C TYR A 73 -17.21 -7.47 -13.17
N LYS A 74 -18.55 -7.47 -13.09
CA LYS A 74 -19.30 -6.62 -12.15
C LYS A 74 -18.87 -6.81 -10.69
N ASP A 75 -18.69 -8.05 -10.26
CA ASP A 75 -18.30 -8.34 -8.87
C ASP A 75 -16.95 -7.71 -8.50
N ILE A 76 -15.99 -7.74 -9.44
CA ILE A 76 -14.67 -7.14 -9.25
C ILE A 76 -14.77 -5.61 -9.25
N VAL A 77 -15.64 -5.04 -10.10
CA VAL A 77 -15.90 -3.60 -10.13
C VAL A 77 -16.46 -3.12 -8.79
N GLU A 78 -17.42 -3.84 -8.21
CA GLU A 78 -17.98 -3.51 -6.89
C GLU A 78 -16.94 -3.64 -5.77
N GLU A 79 -16.10 -4.69 -5.79
CA GLU A 79 -14.98 -4.84 -4.84
C GLU A 79 -14.02 -3.63 -4.91
N ILE A 80 -13.68 -3.19 -6.13
CA ILE A 80 -12.79 -2.05 -6.36
C ILE A 80 -13.44 -0.76 -5.84
N ARG A 81 -14.71 -0.51 -6.15
CA ARG A 81 -15.46 0.67 -5.70
C ARG A 81 -15.57 0.72 -4.18
N GLU A 82 -15.86 -0.40 -3.52
CA GLU A 82 -15.92 -0.45 -2.06
C GLU A 82 -14.55 -0.12 -1.45
N ARG A 83 -13.46 -0.64 -2.03
CA ARG A 83 -12.10 -0.30 -1.60
C ARG A 83 -11.78 1.17 -1.80
N TRP A 84 -12.28 1.79 -2.86
CA TRP A 84 -12.10 3.23 -3.10
C TRP A 84 -12.86 4.05 -2.07
N ARG A 85 -14.14 3.74 -1.84
CA ARG A 85 -14.96 4.37 -0.80
C ARG A 85 -14.29 4.32 0.57
N LYS A 86 -13.82 3.14 1.00
CA LYS A 86 -13.12 2.99 2.30
C LYS A 86 -11.87 3.85 2.39
N ARG A 87 -11.11 3.98 1.28
CA ARG A 87 -9.92 4.85 1.24
C ARG A 87 -10.29 6.33 1.30
N GLU A 88 -11.35 6.74 0.60
CA GLU A 88 -11.85 8.11 0.65
C GLU A 88 -12.39 8.47 2.04
N GLU A 89 -13.14 7.58 2.69
CA GLU A 89 -13.61 7.77 4.07
C GLU A 89 -12.44 7.90 5.05
N ALA A 90 -11.42 7.05 4.91
CA ALA A 90 -10.22 7.13 5.73
C ALA A 90 -9.47 8.45 5.52
N LYS A 91 -9.40 8.93 4.26
CA LYS A 91 -8.80 10.22 3.92
C LYS A 91 -9.60 11.37 4.50
N LYS A 92 -10.92 11.38 4.33
CA LYS A 92 -11.84 12.39 4.85
C LYS A 92 -11.75 12.52 6.37
N ARG A 93 -11.58 11.41 7.09
CA ARG A 93 -11.39 11.44 8.55
C ARG A 93 -10.06 12.10 8.98
N LEU A 94 -9.05 12.09 8.11
CA LEU A 94 -7.75 12.72 8.35
C LEU A 94 -7.68 14.15 7.79
N GLU A 95 -8.71 14.61 7.08
CA GLU A 95 -8.75 15.99 6.60
C GLU A 95 -8.95 16.94 7.79
N GLU A 96 -8.04 17.89 7.93
CA GLU A 96 -8.18 18.99 8.86
C GLU A 96 -9.20 19.98 8.27
N LEU A 97 -10.26 20.23 9.02
CA LEU A 97 -11.31 21.17 8.65
C LEU A 97 -11.30 22.30 9.66
N GLU A 98 -11.18 23.52 9.16
CA GLU A 98 -11.31 24.72 9.98
C GLU A 98 -12.76 24.89 10.42
N ASP A 99 -12.94 25.16 11.70
CA ASP A 99 -14.25 25.50 12.23
C ASP A 99 -14.73 26.83 11.64
N PRO A 100 -16.04 27.03 11.43
CA PRO A 100 -16.58 28.33 11.06
C PRO A 100 -16.21 29.44 12.06
N GLU A 101 -16.09 30.68 11.59
CA GLU A 101 -15.65 31.83 12.41
C GLU A 101 -16.48 31.99 13.69
N ASP A 102 -17.81 31.84 13.60
CA ASP A 102 -18.73 31.93 14.73
C ASP A 102 -18.46 30.86 15.80
N VAL A 103 -18.06 29.66 15.38
CA VAL A 103 -17.70 28.55 16.27
C VAL A 103 -16.36 28.81 16.94
N ILE A 104 -15.38 29.33 16.21
CA ILE A 104 -14.06 29.70 16.74
C ILE A 104 -14.21 30.81 17.77
N ASP A 105 -14.93 31.89 17.45
CA ASP A 105 -15.13 33.03 18.34
C ASP A 105 -15.79 32.61 19.66
N ASN A 106 -16.81 31.76 19.58
CA ASN A 106 -17.48 31.25 20.77
C ASN A 106 -16.55 30.36 21.62
N LYS A 107 -15.77 29.47 20.99
CA LYS A 107 -14.77 28.64 21.69
C LYS A 107 -13.70 29.50 22.37
N CYS A 108 -13.21 30.54 21.68
CA CYS A 108 -12.25 31.51 22.23
C CYS A 108 -12.83 32.26 23.43
N HIS A 109 -14.09 32.70 23.35
CA HIS A 109 -14.76 33.39 24.45
C HIS A 109 -14.90 32.49 25.69
N ILE A 110 -15.37 31.25 25.51
CA ILE A 110 -15.51 30.26 26.58
C ILE A 110 -14.14 29.99 27.22
N LEU A 111 -13.10 29.81 26.40
CA LEU A 111 -11.75 29.57 26.88
C LEU A 111 -11.21 30.77 27.69
N ALA A 112 -11.38 31.99 27.18
CA ALA A 112 -10.96 33.21 27.86
C ALA A 112 -11.67 33.36 29.23
N GLN A 113 -12.96 33.07 29.28
CA GLN A 113 -13.73 33.08 30.52
C GLN A 113 -13.22 32.02 31.51
N ALA A 114 -12.98 30.79 31.04
CA ALA A 114 -12.48 29.70 31.89
C ALA A 114 -11.09 30.02 32.47
N ILE A 115 -10.20 30.61 31.68
CA ILE A 115 -8.88 31.07 32.13
C ILE A 115 -9.02 32.16 33.19
N ALA A 116 -9.88 33.16 32.95
CA ALA A 116 -10.09 34.26 33.89
C ALA A 116 -10.66 33.80 35.25
N GLN A 117 -11.41 32.69 35.26
CA GLN A 117 -12.00 32.10 36.45
C GLN A 117 -11.11 31.01 37.09
N SER A 118 -10.04 30.59 36.41
CA SER A 118 -9.09 29.63 36.96
C SER A 118 -8.33 30.23 38.13
N GLN A 119 -8.25 29.51 39.25
CA GLN A 119 -7.49 29.91 40.44
C GLN A 119 -6.16 29.17 40.59
N TYR A 120 -5.65 28.59 39.50
CA TYR A 120 -4.35 27.91 39.44
C TYR A 120 -3.46 28.53 38.38
#